data_AF-A0AAD9KE25-F1
#
_entry.id   AF-A0AAD9KE25-F1
#
_cell.length_a   1.000
_cell.length_b   1.000
_cell.length_c   1.000
_cell.angle_alpha   90.00
_cell.angle_beta   90.00
_cell.angle_gamma   90.00
#
_symmetry.space_group_name_H-M   'P 1'
#
loop_
_entity.id
_entity.type
_entity.pdbx_description
1 polymer ?
#
loop_
_entity_poly.entity_id
_entity_poly.type
_entity_poly.pdbx_seq_one_letter_code
_entity_poly.pdbx_strand_id
1 'polypeptide(L)'
;MNELTGKVDPTHRRRRNKEDSDSQSEGIDSQHENVDAQELRRLAEDRRKPKRIVLDIGGEKFVTTPCTLNRHPKTRLAGLAEADVAYHPSRQAIFFDRSSRLFPFILDFYRTGELHLPH
;
A
#
# COMPACT_ATOMS: atom_id res chain seq x y z
N MET A 1 -6.68 -47.42 -35.89
CA MET A 1 -6.66 -46.81 -37.22
C MET A 1 -6.04 -45.42 -37.12
N ASN A 2 -4.73 -45.34 -37.33
CA ASN A 2 -4.08 -44.52 -38.37
C ASN A 2 -2.57 -44.49 -38.09
N GLU A 3 -1.86 -45.21 -38.96
CA GLU A 3 -0.41 -45.15 -39.19
C GLU A 3 -0.08 -43.98 -40.12
N LEU A 4 1.10 -43.37 -39.98
CA LEU A 4 1.90 -42.66 -41.01
C LEU A 4 3.17 -42.14 -40.30
N THR A 5 4.21 -42.95 -40.16
CA THR A 5 5.40 -43.09 -41.04
C THR A 5 6.28 -41.84 -41.15
N GLY A 6 7.60 -42.03 -40.97
CA GLY A 6 8.63 -41.04 -41.33
C GLY A 6 9.86 -41.04 -40.43
N LYS A 7 10.82 -41.94 -40.69
CA LYS A 7 12.17 -41.94 -40.09
C LYS A 7 13.03 -40.82 -40.70
N VAL A 8 13.83 -40.12 -39.88
CA VAL A 8 15.10 -39.49 -40.29
C VAL A 8 16.06 -39.39 -39.09
N ASP A 9 17.20 -40.05 -39.21
CA ASP A 9 18.47 -39.90 -38.46
C ASP A 9 19.53 -39.45 -39.50
N PRO A 10 20.79 -39.06 -39.17
CA PRO A 10 21.35 -38.39 -37.99
C PRO A 10 22.34 -37.23 -38.35
N THR A 11 22.85 -36.53 -37.32
CA THR A 11 24.17 -35.83 -37.26
C THR A 11 24.60 -34.82 -38.35
N HIS A 12 24.83 -33.55 -37.95
CA HIS A 12 26.10 -32.87 -38.28
C HIS A 12 26.47 -31.76 -37.29
N ARG A 13 27.54 -32.04 -36.56
CA ARG A 13 28.39 -31.15 -35.77
C ARG A 13 29.17 -30.23 -36.72
N ARG A 14 29.16 -28.89 -36.49
CA ARG A 14 30.36 -28.01 -36.40
C ARG A 14 30.12 -26.52 -36.76
N ARG A 15 30.76 -25.69 -35.91
CA ARG A 15 31.57 -24.48 -36.19
C ARG A 15 30.79 -23.21 -36.56
N ARG A 16 30.82 -22.21 -35.67
CA ARG A 16 31.87 -21.17 -35.49
C ARG A 16 31.61 -20.01 -36.45
N ASN A 17 30.83 -19.03 -35.98
CA ASN A 17 30.84 -17.70 -36.58
C ASN A 17 31.75 -16.80 -35.74
N LYS A 18 32.81 -16.34 -36.41
CA LYS A 18 33.75 -15.32 -35.98
C LYS A 18 33.26 -14.01 -36.62
N GLU A 19 33.05 -13.02 -35.75
CA GLU A 19 33.26 -11.58 -35.92
C GLU A 19 33.10 -11.01 -37.33
N ASP A 20 32.16 -10.08 -37.49
CA ASP A 20 32.47 -8.80 -38.13
C ASP A 20 31.64 -7.69 -37.47
N SER A 21 32.37 -6.90 -36.69
CA SER A 21 32.24 -5.50 -36.34
C SER A 21 31.17 -4.69 -37.09
N ASP A 22 30.26 -4.08 -36.34
CA ASP A 22 29.88 -2.70 -36.62
C ASP A 22 29.74 -1.95 -35.29
N SER A 23 30.67 -1.02 -35.09
CA SER A 23 30.74 -0.14 -33.93
C SER A 23 29.83 1.05 -34.19
N GLN A 24 28.62 1.01 -33.63
CA GLN A 24 27.82 2.21 -33.42
C GLN A 24 27.65 2.40 -31.92
N SER A 25 28.48 3.28 -31.36
CA SER A 25 28.35 3.79 -30.01
C SER A 25 27.12 4.70 -29.94
N GLU A 26 26.00 4.19 -29.47
CA GLU A 26 24.93 5.05 -28.96
C GLU A 26 25.32 5.50 -27.55
N GLY A 27 25.63 6.79 -27.41
CA GLY A 27 25.84 7.42 -26.11
C GLY A 27 24.56 7.31 -25.31
N ILE A 28 24.59 6.48 -24.27
CA ILE A 28 23.49 6.33 -23.32
C ILE A 28 23.40 7.65 -22.55
N ASP A 29 22.36 8.43 -22.88
CA ASP A 29 22.03 9.70 -22.26
C ASP A 29 21.80 9.49 -20.76
N SER A 30 22.81 9.84 -19.97
CA SER A 30 22.91 9.52 -18.53
C SER A 30 22.03 10.43 -17.66
N GLN A 31 20.97 11.02 -18.22
CA GLN A 31 20.13 12.00 -17.54
C GLN A 31 18.74 11.48 -17.15
N HIS A 32 18.33 10.27 -17.57
CA HIS A 32 16.99 9.74 -17.28
C HIS A 32 16.90 8.81 -16.06
N GLU A 33 18.01 8.40 -15.44
CA GLU A 33 18.01 7.45 -14.31
C GLU A 33 17.79 8.10 -12.93
N ASN A 34 17.85 9.44 -12.83
CA ASN A 34 17.74 10.12 -11.53
C ASN A 34 16.28 10.35 -11.06
N VAL A 35 15.31 10.27 -11.97
CA VAL A 35 13.90 10.57 -11.66
C VAL A 35 13.24 9.42 -10.89
N ASP A 36 13.53 8.17 -11.27
CA ASP A 36 12.99 6.97 -10.63
C ASP A 36 13.44 6.81 -9.17
N ALA A 37 14.70 7.16 -8.88
CA ALA A 37 15.24 7.08 -7.53
C ALA A 37 14.59 8.09 -6.56
N GLN A 38 14.17 9.26 -7.05
CA GLN A 38 13.46 10.25 -6.24
C GLN A 38 12.01 9.85 -5.99
N GLU A 39 11.32 9.36 -7.02
CA GLU A 39 9.92 8.89 -6.91
C GLU A 39 9.81 7.69 -5.97
N LEU A 40 10.70 6.70 -6.08
CA LEU A 40 10.75 5.54 -5.19
C LEU A 40 11.03 5.93 -3.73
N ARG A 41 11.89 6.94 -3.49
CA ARG A 41 12.15 7.47 -2.15
C ARG A 41 10.90 8.13 -1.55
N ARG A 42 10.18 8.95 -2.32
CA ARG A 42 8.91 9.57 -1.90
C ARG A 42 7.85 8.54 -1.59
N LEU A 43 7.68 7.53 -2.46
CA LEU A 43 6.73 6.43 -2.23
C LEU A 43 7.12 5.60 -1.01
N ALA A 44 8.41 5.36 -0.78
CA ALA A 44 8.89 4.66 0.41
C ALA A 44 8.69 5.48 1.70
N GLU A 45 8.83 6.80 1.64
CA GLU A 45 8.51 7.70 2.75
C GLU A 45 7.01 7.73 3.05
N ASP A 46 6.16 7.76 2.03
CA ASP A 46 4.71 7.68 2.22
C ASP A 46 4.26 6.32 2.76
N ARG A 47 4.92 5.23 2.36
CA ARG A 47 4.72 3.88 2.95
C ARG A 47 5.14 3.82 4.43
N ARG A 48 6.08 4.67 4.86
CA ARG A 48 6.54 4.76 6.26
C ARG A 48 5.67 5.66 7.13
N LYS A 49 4.87 6.54 6.54
CA LYS A 49 3.92 7.36 7.32
C LYS A 49 2.80 6.46 7.82
N PRO A 50 2.52 6.42 9.14
CA PRO A 50 1.41 5.65 9.65
C PRO A 50 0.12 6.20 9.05
N LYS A 51 -0.68 5.33 8.42
CA LYS A 51 -2.00 5.70 7.90
C LYS A 51 -2.82 6.29 9.06
N ARG A 52 -3.29 7.52 8.88
CA ARG A 52 -4.12 8.22 9.87
C ARG A 52 -5.57 8.22 9.40
N ILE A 53 -6.48 8.10 10.35
CA ILE A 53 -7.92 8.21 10.15
C ILE A 53 -8.40 9.42 10.95
N VAL A 54 -9.28 10.21 10.35
CA VAL A 54 -9.96 11.33 11.01
C VAL A 54 -11.40 10.91 11.32
N LEU A 55 -11.79 11.04 12.58
CA LEU A 55 -13.13 10.78 13.08
C LEU A 55 -13.73 12.12 13.51
N ASP A 56 -14.83 12.52 12.89
CA ASP A 56 -15.59 13.72 13.24
C ASP A 56 -16.78 13.30 14.12
N ILE A 57 -16.73 13.66 15.41
CA ILE A 57 -17.72 13.28 16.42
C ILE A 57 -18.50 14.53 16.79
N GLY A 58 -19.72 14.68 16.26
CA GLY A 58 -20.57 15.83 16.58
C GLY A 58 -19.95 17.19 16.22
N GLY A 59 -19.01 17.24 15.26
CA GLY A 59 -18.29 18.44 14.84
C GLY A 59 -16.86 18.53 15.37
N GLU A 60 -16.43 17.67 16.30
CA GLU A 60 -15.06 17.65 16.83
C GLU A 60 -14.22 16.56 16.16
N LYS A 61 -13.03 16.93 15.67
CA LYS A 61 -12.17 16.03 14.90
C LYS A 61 -11.12 15.34 15.78
N PHE A 62 -11.10 14.03 15.72
CA PHE A 62 -10.14 13.16 16.37
C PHE A 62 -9.30 12.42 15.36
N VAL A 63 -7.98 12.45 15.52
CA VAL A 63 -7.02 11.77 14.64
C VAL A 63 -6.48 10.54 15.34
N THR A 64 -6.54 9.40 14.66
CA THR A 64 -6.04 8.11 15.18
C THR A 64 -5.44 7.26 14.06
N THR A 65 -5.00 6.04 14.40
CA THR A 65 -4.47 5.07 13.44
C THR A 65 -5.35 3.81 13.38
N PRO A 66 -5.40 3.11 12.23
CA PRO A 66 -6.01 1.79 12.12
C PRO A 66 -5.52 0.81 13.21
N CYS A 67 -4.22 0.82 13.50
CA CYS A 67 -3.62 -0.03 14.53
C CYS A 67 -4.21 0.21 15.92
N THR A 68 -4.49 1.47 16.28
CA THR A 68 -5.13 1.81 17.56
C THR A 68 -6.54 1.22 17.63
N LEU A 69 -7.35 1.39 16.58
CA LEU A 69 -8.72 0.88 16.56
C LEU A 69 -8.77 -0.66 16.56
N ASN A 70 -7.83 -1.30 15.85
CA ASN A 70 -7.73 -2.76 15.75
C ASN A 70 -7.25 -3.45 17.02
N ARG A 71 -6.86 -2.70 18.07
CA ARG A 71 -6.55 -3.28 19.37
C ARG A 71 -7.76 -3.96 20.01
N HIS A 72 -8.96 -3.51 19.67
CA HIS A 72 -10.23 -4.12 20.07
C HIS A 72 -11.07 -4.43 18.83
N PRO A 73 -10.76 -5.53 18.09
CA PRO A 73 -11.30 -5.78 16.75
C PRO A 73 -12.82 -6.05 16.72
N LYS A 74 -13.40 -6.44 17.86
CA LYS A 74 -14.85 -6.72 17.98
C LYS A 74 -15.70 -5.46 18.11
N THR A 75 -15.10 -4.28 18.02
CA THR A 75 -15.77 -3.00 18.21
C THR A 75 -16.16 -2.37 16.87
N ARG A 76 -17.17 -1.49 16.91
CA ARG A 76 -17.59 -0.70 15.75
C ARG A 76 -16.46 0.16 15.18
N LEU A 77 -15.58 0.70 16.01
CA LEU A 77 -14.50 1.56 15.53
C LEU A 77 -13.41 0.76 14.80
N ALA A 78 -13.12 -0.47 15.23
CA ALA A 78 -12.21 -1.35 14.49
C ALA A 78 -12.73 -1.68 13.09
N GLY A 79 -14.03 -1.93 12.96
CA GLY A 79 -14.65 -2.17 11.66
C GLY A 79 -14.47 -1.01 10.65
N LEU A 80 -14.31 0.24 11.12
CA LEU A 80 -14.06 1.40 10.26
C LEU A 80 -12.63 1.47 9.72
N ALA A 81 -11.67 0.83 10.41
CA ALA A 81 -10.30 0.77 9.94
C ALA A 81 -10.18 -0.11 8.68
N GLU A 82 -11.07 -1.09 8.55
CA GLU A 82 -11.14 -2.04 7.43
C GLU A 82 -12.17 -1.61 6.38
N ALA A 83 -13.30 -1.09 6.83
CA ALA A 83 -14.35 -0.59 5.99
C ALA A 83 -14.03 0.83 5.52
N ASP A 84 -13.49 0.95 4.31
CA ASP A 84 -13.36 2.21 3.53
C ASP A 84 -14.73 2.90 3.25
N VAL A 85 -15.79 2.41 3.89
CA VAL A 85 -17.21 2.59 3.59
C VAL A 85 -17.75 3.92 4.10
N ALA A 86 -17.03 4.62 4.99
CA ALA A 86 -17.44 5.92 5.51
C ALA A 86 -16.49 7.06 5.12
N TYR A 87 -15.51 6.79 4.25
CA TYR A 87 -14.59 7.81 3.76
C TYR A 87 -15.27 8.64 2.67
N HIS A 88 -15.72 9.85 3.03
CA HIS A 88 -16.08 10.82 2.01
C HIS A 88 -14.79 11.38 1.39
N PRO A 89 -14.54 11.16 0.08
CA PRO A 89 -13.29 11.59 -0.56
C PRO A 89 -13.06 13.10 -0.48
N SER A 90 -14.13 13.89 -0.32
CA SER A 90 -14.05 15.35 -0.15
C SER A 90 -13.79 15.80 1.30
N ARG A 91 -14.19 15.01 2.31
CA ARG A 91 -14.13 15.41 3.73
C ARG A 91 -12.96 14.76 4.47
N GLN A 92 -12.40 13.69 3.91
CA GLN A 92 -11.29 12.91 4.48
C GLN A 92 -11.52 12.46 5.93
N ALA A 93 -12.77 12.45 6.40
CA ALA A 93 -13.17 12.19 7.77
C ALA A 93 -14.49 11.42 7.84
N ILE A 94 -14.61 10.57 8.85
CA ILE A 94 -15.81 9.76 9.13
C ILE A 94 -16.66 10.49 10.15
N PHE A 95 -17.89 10.84 9.81
CA PHE A 95 -18.79 11.58 10.69
C PHE A 95 -19.65 10.66 11.58
N PHE A 96 -19.78 11.05 12.84
CA PHE A 96 -20.65 10.44 13.85
C PHE A 96 -21.55 11.51 14.44
N ASP A 97 -22.86 11.31 14.31
CA ASP A 97 -23.87 12.15 14.95
C ASP A 97 -24.00 11.79 16.45
N ARG A 98 -22.95 12.08 17.22
CA ARG A 98 -22.82 11.79 18.66
C ARG A 98 -22.05 12.89 19.37
N SER A 99 -22.28 13.04 20.68
CA SER A 99 -21.53 13.99 21.50
C SER A 99 -20.05 13.61 21.62
N SER A 100 -19.15 14.57 21.36
CA SER A 100 -17.70 14.38 21.47
C SER A 100 -17.18 14.29 22.90
N ARG A 101 -17.97 14.74 23.89
CA ARG A 101 -17.52 14.96 25.28
C ARG A 101 -16.83 13.76 25.91
N LEU A 102 -17.29 12.55 25.60
CA LEU A 102 -16.75 11.31 26.16
C LEU A 102 -15.81 10.57 25.20
N PHE A 103 -15.66 11.05 23.98
CA PHE A 103 -14.87 10.40 22.95
C PHE A 103 -13.37 10.30 23.28
N PRO A 104 -12.73 11.28 23.94
CA PRO A 104 -11.33 11.13 24.37
C PRO A 104 -11.11 9.88 25.21
N PHE A 105 -11.99 9.60 26.18
CA PHE A 105 -11.90 8.42 27.05
C PHE A 105 -12.13 7.12 26.29
N ILE A 106 -13.06 7.13 25.33
CA ILE A 106 -13.25 5.99 24.42
C ILE A 106 -11.96 5.75 23.66
N LEU A 107 -11.32 6.78 23.10
CA LEU A 107 -10.09 6.63 22.33
C LEU A 107 -8.92 6.16 23.19
N ASP A 108 -8.81 6.63 24.43
CA ASP A 108 -7.79 6.20 25.37
C ASP A 108 -7.95 4.74 25.81
N PHE A 109 -9.18 4.23 25.87
CA PHE A 109 -9.42 2.79 26.03
C PHE A 109 -8.81 1.95 24.90
N TYR A 110 -8.80 2.44 23.65
CA TYR A 110 -8.07 1.77 22.55
C TYR A 110 -6.54 1.91 22.67
N ARG A 111 -6.05 2.98 23.30
CA ARG A 111 -4.60 3.23 23.45
C ARG A 111 -3.97 2.53 24.65
N THR A 112 -4.72 2.37 25.73
CA THR A 112 -4.21 1.86 27.01
C THR A 112 -4.83 0.52 27.39
N GLY A 113 -6.07 0.24 26.95
CA GLY A 113 -6.86 -0.89 27.41
C GLY A 113 -7.70 -0.59 28.65
N GLU A 114 -7.55 0.59 29.24
CA GLU A 114 -8.23 1.00 30.47
C GLU A 114 -9.20 2.15 30.20
N LEU A 115 -10.35 2.14 30.89
CA LEU A 115 -11.36 3.18 30.78
C LEU A 115 -11.34 4.06 32.02
N HIS A 116 -10.74 5.24 31.88
CA HIS A 116 -10.70 6.26 32.94
C HIS A 116 -11.77 7.31 32.66
N LEU A 117 -12.77 7.43 33.53
CA LEU A 117 -13.81 8.46 33.44
C LEU A 117 -13.54 9.59 34.44
N PRO A 118 -13.91 10.84 34.12
CA PRO A 118 -13.81 11.94 35.07
C PRO A 118 -14.81 11.71 36.22
N HIS A 119 -14.38 12.00 37.44
CA HIS A 119 -15.20 11.96 38.66
C HIS A 119 -16.17 13.14 38.76
#